data_AF-A0A1Q6RSK9-F1
#
_entry.id   AF-A0A1Q6RSK9-F1
#
_cell.length_a   1.000
_cell.length_b   1.000
_cell.length_c   1.000
_cell.angle_alpha   90.00
_cell.angle_beta   90.00
_cell.angle_gamma   90.00
#
_symmetry.space_group_name_H-M   'P 1'
#
loop_
_entity.id
_entity.type
_entity.pdbx_description
1 polymer ?
#
loop_
_entity_poly.entity_id
_entity_poly.type
_entity_poly.pdbx_seq_one_letter_code
_entity_poly.pdbx_strand_id
1 'polypeptide(L)'
;MALLSVWVSSLFHDAVNKLVWCLIFGVLCKEIGFLDEDALGKAHATGIVMPIITLSIFTNLASATPEMVSGMVKPLLVCVVIGTIAFAVVSILVGKIFGYSWQMSVAIGSSCLFGFPGTVIISNEVSESTGTTAEEKAAINAEIMPKMLVAGMVTVSVTSVLVAGVMSNWL
;
A
#
# COMPACT_ATOMS: atom_id res chain seq x y z
N MET A 1 2.50 -12.22 -15.04
CA MET A 1 2.49 -10.74 -14.98
C MET A 1 3.84 -10.14 -14.62
N ALA A 2 4.56 -10.64 -13.60
CA ALA A 2 5.88 -10.10 -13.25
C ALA A 2 6.88 -10.07 -14.41
N LEU A 3 7.00 -11.15 -15.19
CA LEU A 3 7.89 -11.18 -16.36
C LEU A 3 7.50 -10.18 -17.45
N LEU A 4 6.20 -10.06 -17.75
CA LEU A 4 5.68 -9.05 -18.67
C LEU A 4 5.97 -7.63 -18.17
N SER A 5 5.81 -7.40 -16.86
CA SER A 5 6.05 -6.09 -16.23
C SER A 5 7.52 -5.70 -16.29
N VAL A 6 8.43 -6.65 -16.10
CA VAL A 6 9.88 -6.43 -16.25
C VAL A 6 10.22 -6.12 -17.70
N TRP A 7 9.67 -6.89 -18.65
CA TRP A 7 9.90 -6.65 -20.07
C TRP A 7 9.40 -5.26 -20.50
N VAL A 8 8.17 -4.89 -20.14
CA VAL A 8 7.62 -3.57 -20.45
C VAL A 8 8.40 -2.46 -19.74
N SER A 9 8.76 -2.63 -18.46
CA SER A 9 9.61 -1.66 -17.74
C SER A 9 10.91 -1.38 -18.50
N SER A 10 11.56 -2.43 -19.04
CA SER A 10 12.81 -2.29 -19.80
C SER A 10 12.63 -1.54 -21.13
N LEU A 11 11.47 -1.62 -21.78
CA LEU A 11 11.16 -0.85 -23.00
C LEU A 11 11.03 0.66 -22.72
N PHE A 12 10.66 1.03 -21.50
CA PHE A 12 10.57 2.42 -21.03
C PHE A 12 11.83 2.89 -20.29
N HIS A 13 12.96 2.19 -20.46
CA HIS A 13 14.21 2.47 -19.74
C HIS A 13 14.03 2.56 -18.21
N ASP A 14 13.14 1.74 -17.64
CA ASP A 14 12.78 1.75 -16.22
C ASP A 14 12.26 3.10 -15.69
N ALA A 15 11.75 3.98 -16.58
CA ALA A 15 11.11 5.24 -16.19
C ALA A 15 9.88 5.02 -15.29
N VAL A 16 9.20 3.89 -15.46
CA VAL A 16 8.08 3.46 -14.62
C VAL A 16 8.46 2.13 -13.97
N ASN A 17 8.47 2.11 -12.64
CA ASN A 17 8.90 0.95 -11.85
C ASN A 17 8.10 -0.31 -12.22
N LYS A 18 8.79 -1.45 -12.38
CA LYS A 18 8.20 -2.78 -12.65
C LYS A 18 7.02 -3.15 -11.74
N LEU A 19 6.98 -2.68 -10.50
CA LEU A 19 5.90 -2.92 -9.54
C LEU A 19 4.63 -2.12 -9.90
N VAL A 20 4.77 -0.93 -10.50
CA VAL A 20 3.64 -0.21 -11.10
C VAL A 20 3.07 -1.02 -12.26
N TRP A 21 3.94 -1.50 -13.15
CA TRP A 21 3.52 -2.31 -14.30
C TRP A 21 2.83 -3.60 -13.85
N CYS A 22 3.34 -4.26 -12.81
CA CYS A 22 2.69 -5.42 -12.20
C CYS A 22 1.28 -5.08 -11.74
N LEU A 23 1.08 -3.91 -11.13
CA LEU A 23 -0.22 -3.46 -10.65
C LEU A 23 -1.16 -3.13 -11.82
N ILE A 24 -0.69 -2.38 -12.82
CA ILE A 24 -1.46 -2.04 -14.03
C ILE A 24 -1.92 -3.32 -14.73
N PHE A 25 -1.00 -4.24 -15.02
CA PHE A 25 -1.35 -5.51 -15.66
C PHE A 25 -2.22 -6.38 -14.76
N GLY A 26 -2.01 -6.36 -13.44
CA GLY A 26 -2.87 -7.07 -12.49
C GLY A 26 -4.32 -6.59 -12.56
N VAL A 27 -4.54 -5.27 -12.56
CA VAL A 27 -5.89 -4.68 -12.69
C VAL A 27 -6.49 -4.98 -14.06
N LEU A 28 -5.75 -4.75 -15.15
CA LEU A 28 -6.26 -4.99 -16.51
C LEU A 28 -6.61 -6.46 -16.74
N CYS A 29 -5.74 -7.38 -16.33
CA CYS A 29 -5.99 -8.82 -16.47
C CYS A 29 -7.15 -9.29 -15.58
N LYS A 30 -7.41 -8.63 -14.44
CA LYS A 30 -8.60 -8.87 -13.63
C LYS A 30 -9.86 -8.43 -14.39
N GLU A 31 -9.88 -7.20 -14.92
CA GLU A 31 -11.04 -6.64 -15.62
C GLU A 31 -11.43 -7.44 -16.88
N ILE A 32 -10.45 -8.01 -17.61
CA ILE A 32 -10.73 -8.88 -18.77
C ILE A 32 -11.10 -10.33 -18.38
N GLY A 33 -11.19 -10.65 -17.09
CA GLY A 33 -11.54 -11.98 -16.57
C GLY A 33 -10.43 -13.03 -16.68
N PHE A 34 -9.19 -12.63 -16.96
CA PHE A 34 -8.05 -13.54 -17.05
C PHE A 34 -7.51 -13.95 -15.67
N LEU A 35 -7.62 -13.06 -14.68
CA LEU A 35 -7.21 -13.33 -13.29
C LEU A 35 -8.42 -13.70 -12.43
N ASP A 36 -8.25 -14.75 -11.63
CA ASP A 36 -9.20 -15.14 -10.60
C ASP A 36 -9.35 -14.04 -9.55
N GLU A 37 -10.61 -13.67 -9.26
CA GLU A 37 -10.92 -12.90 -8.05
C GLU A 37 -10.55 -13.73 -6.81
N ASP A 38 -9.97 -13.05 -5.81
CA ASP A 38 -9.50 -13.65 -4.56
C ASP A 38 -8.58 -14.87 -4.77
N ALA A 39 -7.59 -14.73 -5.66
CA ALA A 39 -6.64 -15.80 -5.94
C ALA A 39 -5.91 -16.33 -4.68
N LEU A 40 -5.62 -15.46 -3.70
CA LEU A 40 -4.99 -15.87 -2.44
C LEU A 40 -5.95 -16.70 -1.57
N GLY A 41 -7.23 -16.33 -1.51
CA GLY A 41 -8.26 -17.10 -0.82
C GLY A 41 -8.52 -18.45 -1.51
N LYS A 42 -8.66 -18.46 -2.84
CA LYS A 42 -8.83 -19.67 -3.65
C LYS A 42 -7.65 -20.65 -3.53
N ALA A 43 -6.43 -20.12 -3.40
CA ALA A 43 -5.24 -20.94 -3.17
C ALA A 43 -5.09 -21.41 -1.71
N HIS A 44 -6.03 -21.07 -0.82
CA HIS A 44 -5.91 -21.25 0.64
C HIS A 44 -4.60 -20.68 1.22
N ALA A 45 -4.02 -19.70 0.53
CA ALA A 45 -2.71 -19.15 0.85
C ALA A 45 -2.81 -17.97 1.83
N THR A 46 -3.95 -17.26 1.88
CA THR A 46 -4.14 -16.10 2.77
C THR A 46 -3.83 -16.43 4.23
N GLY A 47 -4.26 -17.60 4.72
CA GLY A 47 -4.04 -18.05 6.10
C GLY A 47 -2.58 -18.33 6.46
N ILE A 48 -1.70 -18.46 5.45
CA ILE A 48 -0.27 -18.72 5.64
C ILE A 48 0.56 -17.47 5.32
N VAL A 49 0.24 -16.79 4.21
CA VAL A 49 0.98 -15.63 3.70
C VAL A 49 0.88 -14.45 4.67
N MET A 50 -0.31 -14.15 5.18
CA MET A 50 -0.51 -13.00 6.08
C MET A 50 0.28 -13.14 7.40
N PRO A 51 0.25 -14.29 8.11
CA PRO A 51 1.10 -14.51 9.27
C PRO A 51 2.60 -14.46 8.97
N ILE A 52 3.06 -15.06 7.86
CA ILE A 52 4.50 -15.07 7.51
C ILE A 52 5.04 -13.66 7.34
N ILE A 53 4.30 -12.81 6.62
CA ILE A 53 4.72 -11.42 6.37
C ILE A 53 4.66 -10.63 7.69
N THR A 54 3.61 -10.83 8.49
CA THR A 54 3.47 -10.18 9.80
C THR A 54 4.60 -10.55 10.75
N LEU A 55 4.95 -11.85 10.83
CA LEU A 55 6.10 -12.34 11.60
C LEU A 55 7.42 -11.75 11.10
N SER A 56 7.59 -11.63 9.78
CA SER A 56 8.79 -11.01 9.20
C SER A 56 8.96 -9.56 9.67
N ILE A 57 7.86 -8.80 9.81
CA ILE A 57 7.90 -7.44 10.38
C ILE A 57 8.36 -7.48 11.84
N PHE A 58 7.83 -8.40 12.65
CA PHE A 58 8.23 -8.54 14.05
C PHE A 58 9.68 -9.01 14.21
N THR A 59 10.19 -9.87 13.34
CA THR A 59 11.61 -10.26 13.35
C THR A 59 12.52 -9.08 13.06
N ASN A 60 12.17 -8.23 12.09
CA ASN A 60 12.91 -6.99 11.82
C ASN A 60 12.87 -6.05 13.03
N LEU A 61 11.71 -5.93 13.71
CA LEU A 61 11.57 -5.12 14.92
C LEU A 61 12.38 -5.68 16.09
N ALA A 62 12.38 -6.99 16.31
CA ALA A 62 13.17 -7.65 17.36
C ALA A 62 14.68 -7.49 17.18
N SER A 63 15.12 -7.20 15.95
CA SER A 63 16.51 -6.92 15.61
C SER A 63 16.93 -5.48 15.96
N ALA A 64 15.98 -4.59 16.27
CA ALA A 64 16.27 -3.21 16.65
C ALA A 64 16.63 -3.12 18.15
N THR A 65 17.84 -2.68 18.48
CA THR A 65 18.24 -2.53 19.88
C THR A 65 17.54 -1.34 20.54
N PRO A 66 17.35 -1.34 21.87
CA PRO A 66 16.80 -0.19 22.59
C PRO A 66 17.58 1.11 22.34
N GLU A 67 18.92 1.04 22.21
CA GLU A 67 19.72 2.22 21.87
C GLU A 67 19.38 2.76 20.48
N MET A 68 19.26 1.89 19.46
CA MET A 68 18.87 2.29 18.10
C MET A 68 17.51 2.96 18.10
N VAL A 69 16.52 2.35 18.78
CA VAL A 69 15.18 2.92 18.89
C VAL A 69 15.22 4.28 19.55
N SER A 70 15.95 4.43 20.68
CA SER A 70 16.04 5.70 21.42
C SER A 70 16.61 6.85 20.58
N GLY A 71 17.62 6.58 19.75
CA GLY A 71 18.20 7.57 18.85
C GLY A 71 17.27 7.94 17.68
N MET A 72 16.36 7.03 17.31
CA MET A 72 15.40 7.21 16.22
C MET A 72 14.06 7.80 16.67
N VAL A 73 13.71 7.78 17.96
CA VAL A 73 12.40 8.27 18.46
C VAL A 73 12.11 9.69 17.98
N LYS A 74 13.05 10.63 18.15
CA LYS A 74 12.83 12.03 17.77
C LYS A 74 12.68 12.19 16.25
N PRO A 75 13.57 11.65 15.40
CA PRO A 75 13.36 11.62 13.95
C PRO A 75 12.03 10.98 13.52
N LEU A 76 11.66 9.84 14.11
CA LEU A 76 10.42 9.13 13.79
C LEU A 76 9.19 9.97 14.13
N LEU A 77 9.15 10.58 15.32
CA LEU A 77 8.04 11.45 15.72
C LEU A 77 7.90 12.65 14.77
N VAL A 78 9.01 13.29 14.41
CA VAL A 78 9.01 14.41 13.46
C VAL A 78 8.48 13.95 12.11
N CYS A 79 8.98 12.82 11.58
CA CYS A 79 8.51 12.26 10.31
C CYS A 79 7.03 11.88 10.35
N VAL A 80 6.54 11.27 11.43
CA VAL A 80 5.13 10.90 11.58
C VAL A 80 4.24 12.13 11.62
N VAL A 81 4.59 13.15 12.41
CA VAL A 81 3.76 14.36 12.53
C VAL A 81 3.75 15.16 11.23
N ILE A 82 4.93 15.44 10.67
CA ILE A 82 5.04 16.19 9.41
C ILE A 82 4.44 15.39 8.26
N GLY A 83 4.75 14.09 8.17
CA GLY A 83 4.19 13.18 7.18
C GLY A 83 2.68 13.13 7.25
N THR A 84 2.10 13.06 8.45
CA THR A 84 0.64 13.07 8.66
C THR A 84 0.00 14.34 8.15
N ILE A 85 0.55 15.50 8.51
CA ILE A 85 0.02 16.78 8.03
C ILE A 85 0.17 16.88 6.51
N ALA A 86 1.32 16.51 5.97
CA ALA A 86 1.62 16.58 4.55
C ALA A 86 0.69 15.68 3.73
N PHE A 87 0.57 14.39 4.07
CA PHE A 87 -0.32 13.51 3.32
C PHE A 87 -1.78 13.91 3.53
N ALA A 88 -2.19 14.36 4.72
CA ALA A 88 -3.59 14.75 4.94
C ALA A 88 -3.97 15.94 4.06
N VAL A 89 -3.16 17.00 4.04
CA VAL A 89 -3.42 18.18 3.22
C VAL A 89 -3.36 17.84 1.73
N VAL A 90 -2.30 17.19 1.28
CA VAL A 90 -2.11 16.89 -0.16
C VAL A 90 -3.17 15.91 -0.66
N SER A 91 -3.45 14.84 0.10
CA SER A 91 -4.45 13.85 -0.30
C SER A 91 -5.85 14.46 -0.34
N ILE A 92 -6.24 15.34 0.58
CA ILE A 92 -7.55 16.02 0.54
C ILE A 92 -7.64 16.92 -0.69
N LEU A 93 -6.60 17.69 -1.00
CA LEU A 93 -6.57 18.57 -2.17
C LEU A 93 -6.69 17.77 -3.47
N VAL A 94 -5.91 16.69 -3.61
CA VAL A 94 -5.93 15.82 -4.78
C VAL A 94 -7.24 15.04 -4.85
N GLY A 95 -7.68 14.46 -3.74
CA GLY A 95 -8.92 13.70 -3.65
C GLY A 95 -10.15 14.50 -4.05
N LYS A 96 -10.17 15.81 -3.74
CA LYS A 96 -11.21 16.73 -4.21
C LYS A 96 -11.27 16.85 -5.74
N ILE A 97 -10.13 16.76 -6.43
CA ILE A 97 -10.07 16.77 -7.91
C ILE A 97 -10.69 15.48 -8.47
N PHE A 98 -10.52 14.35 -7.79
CA PHE A 98 -11.04 13.04 -8.19
C PHE A 98 -12.42 12.71 -7.60
N GLY A 99 -13.06 13.66 -6.90
CA GLY A 99 -14.39 13.47 -6.31
C GLY A 99 -14.43 12.58 -5.07
N TYR A 100 -13.29 12.32 -4.41
CA TYR A 100 -13.25 11.59 -3.16
C TYR A 100 -13.64 12.48 -1.97
N SER A 101 -14.31 11.87 -0.98
CA SER A 101 -14.53 12.50 0.32
C SER A 101 -13.19 12.74 1.02
N TRP A 102 -13.13 13.72 1.93
CA TRP A 102 -11.89 14.02 2.65
C TRP A 102 -11.46 12.83 3.53
N GLN A 103 -12.41 12.04 4.07
CA GLN A 103 -12.12 10.84 4.84
C GLN A 103 -11.45 9.77 3.99
N MET A 104 -11.99 9.52 2.79
CA MET A 104 -11.39 8.55 1.85
C MET A 104 -10.02 9.02 1.37
N SER A 105 -9.89 10.33 1.12
CA SER A 105 -8.63 10.94 0.71
C SER A 105 -7.54 10.74 1.76
N VAL A 106 -7.86 11.02 3.03
CA VAL A 106 -6.93 10.79 4.16
C VAL A 106 -6.65 9.31 4.33
N ALA A 107 -7.64 8.42 4.20
CA ALA A 107 -7.43 6.97 4.28
C ALA A 107 -6.45 6.47 3.22
N ILE A 108 -6.65 6.88 1.96
CA ILE A 108 -5.73 6.59 0.85
C ILE A 108 -4.35 7.19 1.12
N GLY A 109 -4.27 8.47 1.53
CA GLY A 109 -3.00 9.14 1.80
C GLY A 109 -2.21 8.49 2.94
N SER A 110 -2.91 8.01 3.97
CA SER A 110 -2.31 7.39 5.15
C SER A 110 -1.65 6.04 4.86
N SER A 111 -1.95 5.39 3.72
CA SER A 111 -1.30 4.14 3.32
C SER A 111 0.22 4.28 3.12
N CYS A 112 0.74 5.50 3.02
CA CYS A 112 2.19 5.72 3.04
C CYS A 112 2.84 5.34 4.38
N LEU A 113 2.06 5.29 5.46
CA LEU A 113 2.52 4.88 6.80
C LEU A 113 2.44 3.37 7.01
N PHE A 114 1.53 2.69 6.30
CA PHE A 114 1.32 1.26 6.43
C PHE A 114 1.20 0.61 5.05
N GLY A 115 2.21 -0.17 4.68
CA GLY A 115 2.17 -1.01 3.49
C GLY A 115 1.38 -2.29 3.70
N PHE A 116 1.50 -3.22 2.76
CA PHE A 116 0.99 -4.58 2.93
C PHE A 116 1.77 -5.31 4.05
N PRO A 117 1.12 -6.04 4.98
CA PRO A 117 -0.29 -6.43 5.03
C PRO A 117 -1.20 -5.45 5.80
N GLY A 118 -0.65 -4.37 6.35
CA GLY A 118 -1.39 -3.37 7.15
C GLY A 118 -2.58 -2.77 6.40
N THR A 119 -2.44 -2.52 5.10
CA THR A 119 -3.55 -2.06 4.25
C THR A 119 -4.73 -3.02 4.22
N VAL A 120 -4.48 -4.34 4.28
CA VAL A 120 -5.55 -5.36 4.33
C VAL A 120 -6.18 -5.41 5.72
N ILE A 121 -5.34 -5.39 6.76
CA ILE A 121 -5.80 -5.48 8.15
C ILE A 121 -6.72 -4.28 8.47
N ILE A 122 -6.28 -3.06 8.18
CA ILE A 122 -7.06 -1.85 8.47
C ILE A 122 -8.33 -1.80 7.63
N SER A 123 -8.29 -2.16 6.35
CA SER A 123 -9.49 -2.21 5.51
C SER A 123 -10.52 -3.20 6.06
N ASN A 124 -10.08 -4.38 6.50
CA ASN A 124 -10.95 -5.37 7.13
C ASN A 124 -11.54 -4.85 8.44
N GLU A 125 -10.70 -4.33 9.34
CA GLU A 125 -11.14 -3.82 10.64
C GLU A 125 -12.12 -2.65 10.53
N VAL A 126 -11.85 -1.71 9.61
CA VAL A 126 -12.76 -0.59 9.33
C VAL A 126 -14.09 -1.08 8.74
N SER A 127 -14.05 -2.03 7.81
CA SER A 127 -15.28 -2.59 7.24
C SER A 127 -16.10 -3.33 8.30
N GLU A 128 -15.44 -4.14 9.13
CA GLU A 128 -16.04 -4.93 10.20
C GLU A 128 -16.66 -4.07 11.31
N SER A 129 -16.02 -2.94 11.64
CA SER A 129 -16.49 -2.01 12.67
C SER A 129 -17.55 -1.02 12.17
N THR A 130 -17.58 -0.74 10.86
CA THR A 130 -18.51 0.22 10.27
C THR A 130 -19.81 -0.43 9.76
N GLY A 131 -19.72 -1.63 9.18
CA GLY A 131 -20.88 -2.32 8.62
C GLY A 131 -21.72 -3.05 9.67
N THR A 132 -23.03 -3.09 9.47
CA THR A 132 -23.99 -3.72 10.38
C THR A 132 -24.32 -5.16 9.99
N THR A 133 -24.42 -5.44 8.68
CA THR A 133 -24.66 -6.79 8.16
C THR A 133 -23.45 -7.34 7.41
N ALA A 134 -23.44 -8.65 7.15
CA ALA A 134 -22.35 -9.28 6.38
C ALA A 134 -22.24 -8.69 4.95
N GLU A 135 -23.38 -8.40 4.33
CA GLU A 135 -23.45 -7.80 3.00
C GLU A 135 -22.91 -6.37 3.01
N GLU A 136 -23.26 -5.58 4.03
CA GLU A 136 -22.79 -4.21 4.18
C GLU A 136 -21.27 -4.17 4.42
N LYS A 137 -20.76 -5.03 5.31
CA LYS A 137 -19.31 -5.18 5.55
C LYS A 137 -18.56 -5.56 4.28
N ALA A 138 -19.09 -6.51 3.51
CA ALA A 138 -18.49 -6.93 2.25
C ALA A 138 -18.50 -5.81 1.20
N ALA A 139 -19.61 -5.06 1.09
CA ALA A 139 -19.72 -3.93 0.17
C ALA A 139 -18.74 -2.80 0.51
N ILE A 140 -18.62 -2.44 1.80
CA ILE A 140 -17.63 -1.45 2.26
C ILE A 140 -16.23 -1.94 1.94
N ASN A 141 -15.91 -3.20 2.24
CA ASN A 141 -14.58 -3.76 2.02
C ASN A 141 -14.21 -3.78 0.54
N ALA A 142 -15.12 -4.23 -0.33
CA ALA A 142 -14.94 -4.26 -1.77
C ALA A 142 -14.63 -2.87 -2.35
N GLU A 143 -15.15 -1.81 -1.74
CA GLU A 143 -14.84 -0.45 -2.14
C GLU A 143 -13.50 0.06 -1.60
N ILE A 144 -13.19 -0.14 -0.32
CA ILE A 144 -12.01 0.48 0.30
C ILE A 144 -10.72 -0.32 0.08
N MET A 145 -10.80 -1.64 0.13
CA MET A 145 -9.65 -2.54 0.09
C MET A 145 -8.80 -2.36 -1.19
N PRO A 146 -9.39 -2.32 -2.40
CA PRO A 146 -8.60 -2.14 -3.61
C PRO A 146 -7.88 -0.78 -3.63
N LYS A 147 -8.54 0.28 -3.16
CA LYS A 147 -7.98 1.64 -3.13
C LYS A 147 -6.79 1.72 -2.18
N MET A 148 -6.88 1.11 -1.00
CA MET A 148 -5.80 1.08 -0.02
C MET A 148 -4.62 0.22 -0.46
N LEU A 149 -4.88 -0.94 -1.09
CA LEU A 149 -3.83 -1.81 -1.63
C LEU A 149 -3.01 -1.12 -2.72
N VAL A 150 -3.69 -0.46 -3.66
CA VAL A 150 -3.03 0.30 -4.73
C VAL A 150 -2.21 1.44 -4.15
N ALA A 151 -2.79 2.20 -3.23
CA ALA A 151 -2.11 3.32 -2.59
C ALA A 151 -0.84 2.88 -1.85
N GLY A 152 -0.94 1.85 -0.99
CA GLY A 152 0.22 1.33 -0.24
C GLY A 152 1.32 0.77 -1.13
N MET A 153 0.96 0.05 -2.21
CA MET A 153 1.95 -0.46 -3.15
C MET A 153 2.67 0.67 -3.90
N VAL A 154 1.94 1.69 -4.35
CA VAL A 154 2.52 2.85 -5.05
C VAL A 154 3.42 3.66 -4.14
N THR A 155 3.03 3.91 -2.89
CA THR A 155 3.84 4.71 -1.96
C THR A 155 5.13 3.98 -1.57
N VAL A 156 5.03 2.71 -1.16
CA VAL A 156 6.18 1.99 -0.58
C VAL A 156 7.17 1.55 -1.66
N SER A 157 6.69 1.17 -2.85
CA SER A 157 7.55 0.62 -3.89
C SER A 157 7.97 1.63 -4.95
N VAL A 158 7.03 2.44 -5.43
CA VAL A 158 7.23 3.24 -6.63
C VAL A 158 7.86 4.56 -6.24
N THR A 159 7.21 5.25 -5.30
CA THR A 159 7.66 6.57 -4.83
C THR A 159 9.04 6.46 -4.18
N SER A 160 9.26 5.44 -3.35
CA SER A 160 10.58 5.19 -2.73
C SER A 160 11.69 4.97 -3.74
N VAL A 161 11.45 4.21 -4.82
CA VAL A 161 12.48 3.97 -5.86
C VAL A 161 12.75 5.23 -6.67
N LEU A 162 11.71 6.01 -7.00
CA LEU A 162 11.88 7.29 -7.71
C LEU A 162 12.70 8.28 -6.87
N VAL A 163 12.35 8.43 -5.58
CA VAL A 163 13.07 9.30 -4.66
C VAL A 163 14.51 8.82 -4.47
N ALA A 164 14.73 7.53 -4.24
CA ALA A 164 16.07 6.96 -4.11
C ALA A 164 16.90 7.17 -5.39
N GLY A 165 16.31 7.01 -6.57
CA GLY A 165 16.96 7.25 -7.85
C GLY A 165 17.32 8.72 -8.09
N VAL A 166 16.50 9.67 -7.65
CA VAL A 166 16.85 11.09 -7.68
C VAL A 166 17.99 11.38 -6.70
N MET A 167 17.89 10.88 -5.47
CA MET A 167 18.89 11.08 -4.42
C MET A 167 20.25 10.46 -4.77
N SER A 168 20.28 9.31 -5.45
CA SER A 168 21.53 8.68 -5.88
C SER A 168 22.28 9.47 -6.94
N ASN A 169 21.62 10.38 -7.66
CA ASN A 169 22.26 11.30 -8.59
C ASN A 169 22.80 12.57 -7.90
N TRP A 170 22.49 12.77 -6.62
CA TRP A 170 22.98 13.91 -5.82
C TRP A 170 24.23 13.57 -4.98
N LEU A 171 24.55 12.27 -4.86
CA LEU A 171 25.75 11.73 -4.24
C LEU A 171 26.83 11.45 -5.31
#